data_AF-A0A2E9U3I5-F1
#
_entry.id   AF-A0A2E9U3I5-F1
#
_cell.length_a   1.000
_cell.length_b   1.000
_cell.length_c   1.000
_cell.angle_alpha   90.00
_cell.angle_beta   90.00
_cell.angle_gamma   90.00
#
_symmetry.space_group_name_H-M   'P 1'
#
loop_
_entity.id
_entity.type
_entity.pdbx_description
1 polymer ?
#
loop_
_entity_poly.entity_id
_entity_poly.type
_entity_poly.pdbx_seq_one_letter_code
_entity_poly.pdbx_strand_id
1 'polypeptide(L)'
;MDIVLPILPSSIVMNIRKRNLSYKKNELIIGDDAVFHIVDGQHRIAGLKMFKKKSYEVPVTILENLNENQEAAQFLVINSSQKAVDPQLQLRVIYKSDTYGINKLLNEVKKVIPWQAWKLKALKIAIALEKEGSSPWYDLIKIPNEEIGSGEWKPLREGSFLDSLRAVCSGGNPIEYLDDDKKIMALIEYWKSIKKIYPEAFNNKTGIDYLLTKGIGAGVFNTFFPNAYTLLLSGVVKDFDEVLIPIKKVFL
;
A
#
# COMPACT_ATOMS: atom_id res chain seq x y z
N MET A 1 -40.65 -2.75 -10.04
CA MET A 1 -39.47 -3.57 -9.70
C MET A 1 -39.00 -3.07 -8.36
N ASP A 2 -39.45 -3.73 -7.29
CA ASP A 2 -39.07 -3.34 -5.95
C ASP A 2 -37.63 -3.80 -5.70
N ILE A 3 -36.75 -2.83 -5.52
CA ILE A 3 -35.35 -3.11 -5.18
C ILE A 3 -35.36 -3.63 -3.74
N VAL A 4 -35.20 -4.94 -3.59
CA VAL A 4 -34.98 -5.56 -2.29
C VAL A 4 -33.61 -5.12 -1.80
N LEU A 5 -33.58 -4.31 -0.74
CA LEU A 5 -32.35 -3.98 -0.02
C LEU A 5 -31.65 -5.29 0.42
N PRO A 6 -30.32 -5.31 0.54
CA PRO A 6 -29.59 -6.50 0.96
C PRO A 6 -30.19 -7.10 2.24
N ILE A 7 -30.71 -8.32 2.14
CA ILE A 7 -31.58 -8.94 3.16
C ILE A 7 -30.78 -9.37 4.41
N LEU A 8 -29.44 -9.43 4.31
CA LEU A 8 -28.56 -9.80 5.41
C LEU A 8 -27.41 -8.81 5.56
N PRO A 9 -27.10 -8.33 6.79
CA PRO A 9 -25.84 -7.65 7.03
C PRO A 9 -24.69 -8.60 6.72
N SER A 10 -23.56 -8.10 6.18
CA SER A 10 -22.38 -8.95 6.02
C SER A 10 -21.98 -9.55 7.37
N SER A 11 -21.34 -10.72 7.38
CA SER A 11 -20.95 -11.36 8.62
C SER A 11 -19.89 -10.54 9.37
N ILE A 12 -19.85 -10.66 10.69
CA ILE A 12 -18.67 -10.26 11.47
C ILE A 12 -17.64 -11.37 11.31
N VAL A 13 -16.47 -11.04 10.79
CA VAL A 13 -15.40 -12.02 10.59
C VAL A 13 -14.48 -11.98 11.79
N MET A 14 -14.25 -13.14 12.40
CA MET A 14 -13.40 -13.28 13.58
C MET A 14 -12.51 -14.52 13.46
N ASN A 15 -11.34 -14.48 14.10
CA ASN A 15 -10.39 -15.58 14.14
C ASN A 15 -10.18 -16.06 15.58
N ILE A 16 -10.10 -17.38 15.78
CA ILE A 16 -9.62 -17.98 17.02
C ILE A 16 -8.21 -18.54 16.78
N ARG A 17 -7.22 -18.04 17.51
CA ARG A 17 -5.80 -18.42 17.30
C ARG A 17 -5.46 -19.79 17.90
N LYS A 18 -6.19 -20.21 18.93
CA LYS A 18 -6.04 -21.51 19.60
C LYS A 18 -7.32 -22.30 19.44
N ARG A 19 -7.21 -23.57 19.06
CA ARG A 19 -8.36 -24.43 18.75
C ARG A 19 -9.15 -24.82 20.01
N ASN A 20 -10.11 -23.98 20.39
CA ASN A 20 -11.04 -24.21 21.51
C ASN A 20 -12.50 -24.29 21.01
N LEU A 21 -12.70 -24.82 19.81
CA LEU A 21 -14.01 -24.98 19.17
C LEU A 21 -14.28 -26.43 18.85
N SER A 22 -15.54 -26.86 19.05
CA SER A 22 -16.04 -28.16 18.60
C SER A 22 -17.38 -27.98 17.91
N TYR A 23 -17.53 -28.53 16.71
CA TYR A 23 -18.80 -28.54 16.00
C TYR A 23 -19.47 -29.90 16.14
N LYS A 24 -20.66 -29.95 16.75
CA LYS A 24 -21.47 -31.17 16.92
C LYS A 24 -22.94 -30.86 16.73
N LYS A 25 -23.64 -31.66 15.91
CA LYS A 25 -25.10 -31.60 15.75
C LYS A 25 -25.66 -30.18 15.49
N ASN A 26 -25.03 -29.43 14.57
CA ASN A 26 -25.39 -28.03 14.26
C ASN A 26 -25.16 -27.01 15.38
N GLU A 27 -24.51 -27.41 16.47
CA GLU A 27 -24.09 -26.52 17.54
C GLU A 27 -22.58 -26.32 17.49
N LEU A 28 -22.16 -25.06 17.61
CA LEU A 28 -20.78 -24.69 17.84
C LEU A 28 -20.56 -24.58 19.35
N ILE A 29 -19.77 -25.49 19.89
CA ILE A 29 -19.34 -25.49 21.29
C ILE A 29 -18.06 -24.67 21.39
N ILE A 30 -18.10 -23.64 22.22
CA ILE A 30 -17.03 -22.68 22.44
C ILE A 30 -16.47 -22.92 23.86
N GLY A 31 -15.17 -23.13 24.00
CA GLY A 31 -14.52 -23.23 25.31
C GLY A 31 -14.55 -21.91 26.07
N ASP A 32 -14.59 -21.96 27.41
CA ASP A 32 -14.72 -20.78 28.26
C ASP A 32 -13.55 -19.78 28.13
N ASP A 33 -12.37 -20.28 27.72
CA ASP A 33 -11.15 -19.50 27.50
C ASP A 33 -10.97 -19.09 26.02
N ALA A 34 -11.96 -19.32 25.17
CA ALA A 34 -11.90 -18.95 23.75
C ALA A 34 -11.85 -17.43 23.57
N VAL A 35 -10.80 -16.96 22.89
CA VAL A 35 -10.63 -15.54 22.55
C VAL A 35 -10.78 -15.37 21.03
N PHE A 36 -11.78 -14.59 20.64
CA PHE A 36 -12.03 -14.23 19.24
C PHE A 36 -11.39 -12.86 18.91
N HIS A 37 -10.56 -12.86 17.88
CA HIS A 37 -9.94 -11.66 17.32
C HIS A 37 -10.79 -11.17 16.14
N ILE A 38 -11.25 -9.93 16.18
CA ILE A 38 -12.08 -9.36 15.11
C ILE A 38 -11.20 -9.05 13.91
N VAL A 39 -11.46 -9.74 12.79
CA VAL A 39 -10.78 -9.53 11.51
C VAL A 39 -11.51 -8.46 10.68
N ASP A 40 -12.85 -8.48 10.65
CA ASP A 40 -13.67 -7.49 9.96
C ASP A 40 -15.01 -7.25 10.67
N GLY A 41 -15.62 -6.09 10.44
CA GLY A 41 -16.91 -5.71 11.03
C GLY A 41 -16.79 -4.90 12.33
N GLN A 42 -15.62 -4.31 12.63
CA GLN A 42 -15.40 -3.50 13.83
C GLN A 42 -16.40 -2.33 13.96
N HIS A 43 -16.67 -1.62 12.87
CA HIS A 43 -17.67 -0.54 12.84
C HIS A 43 -19.08 -1.03 13.19
N ARG A 44 -19.42 -2.26 12.76
CA ARG A 44 -20.71 -2.87 13.08
C ARG A 44 -20.81 -3.23 14.55
N ILE A 45 -19.76 -3.81 15.12
CA ILE A 45 -19.67 -4.07 16.56
C ILE A 45 -19.80 -2.76 17.36
N ALA A 46 -19.15 -1.69 16.92
CA ALA A 46 -19.26 -0.37 17.56
C ALA A 46 -20.71 0.15 17.52
N GLY A 47 -21.38 0.06 16.36
CA GLY A 47 -22.79 0.42 16.22
C GLY A 47 -23.72 -0.43 17.11
N LEU A 48 -23.46 -1.74 17.20
CA LEU A 48 -24.21 -2.65 18.06
C LEU A 48 -24.00 -2.35 19.55
N LYS A 49 -22.79 -1.97 19.97
CA LYS A 49 -22.52 -1.52 21.35
C LYS A 49 -23.27 -0.23 21.71
N MET A 50 -23.50 0.65 20.73
CA MET A 50 -24.31 1.86 20.90
C MET A 50 -25.81 1.57 20.88
N PHE A 51 -26.21 0.40 20.36
CA PHE A 51 -27.60 -0.01 20.26
C PHE A 51 -28.10 -0.49 21.62
N LYS A 52 -29.15 0.16 22.14
CA LYS A 52 -29.66 -0.08 23.51
C LYS A 52 -30.48 -1.37 23.68
N LYS A 53 -30.71 -2.16 22.63
CA LYS A 53 -31.38 -3.48 22.77
C LYS A 53 -30.40 -4.52 23.31
N LYS A 54 -30.86 -5.30 24.29
CA LYS A 54 -30.05 -6.35 24.94
C LYS A 54 -29.80 -7.59 24.09
N SER A 55 -30.59 -7.83 23.04
CA SER A 55 -30.42 -8.98 22.16
C SER A 55 -30.61 -8.57 20.69
N TYR A 56 -29.60 -8.88 19.89
CA TYR A 56 -29.63 -8.73 18.45
C TYR A 56 -28.75 -9.83 17.85
N GLU A 57 -29.33 -10.66 16.99
CA GLU A 57 -28.60 -11.73 16.33
C GLU A 57 -27.77 -11.16 15.18
N VAL A 58 -26.51 -11.59 15.10
CA VAL A 58 -25.60 -11.17 14.04
C VAL A 58 -25.00 -12.39 13.35
N PRO A 59 -24.95 -12.41 12.00
CA PRO A 59 -24.21 -13.43 11.31
C PRO A 59 -22.72 -13.28 11.65
N VAL A 60 -22.08 -14.40 12.02
CA VAL A 60 -20.64 -14.47 12.31
C VAL A 60 -19.97 -15.48 11.40
N THR A 61 -18.74 -15.18 10.99
CA THR A 61 -17.84 -16.11 10.31
C THR A 61 -16.62 -16.30 11.19
N ILE A 62 -16.37 -17.54 11.60
CA ILE A 62 -15.26 -17.89 12.48
C ILE A 62 -14.18 -18.60 11.67
N LEU A 63 -12.98 -18.05 11.70
CA LEU A 63 -11.76 -18.62 11.15
C LEU A 63 -10.97 -19.26 12.29
N GLU A 64 -10.26 -20.35 12.01
CA GLU A 64 -9.46 -21.07 13.00
C GLU A 64 -7.97 -21.05 12.65
N ASN A 65 -7.16 -20.87 13.69
CA ASN A 65 -5.70 -21.01 13.67
C ASN A 65 -4.97 -20.08 12.70
N LEU A 66 -5.54 -18.92 12.35
CA LEU A 66 -4.77 -17.90 11.63
C LEU A 66 -3.80 -17.21 12.60
N ASN A 67 -2.58 -16.98 12.14
CA ASN A 67 -1.64 -16.09 12.83
C ASN A 67 -1.91 -14.62 12.47
N GLU A 68 -1.25 -13.69 13.15
CA GLU A 68 -1.44 -12.23 12.98
C GLU A 68 -1.25 -11.75 11.53
N ASN A 69 -0.27 -12.29 10.81
CA ASN A 69 -0.03 -11.91 9.41
C ASN A 69 -1.16 -12.41 8.49
N GLN A 70 -1.71 -13.59 8.80
CA GLN A 70 -2.83 -14.16 8.06
C GLN A 70 -4.14 -13.41 8.36
N GLU A 71 -4.36 -13.01 9.62
CA GLU A 71 -5.47 -12.14 10.01
C GLU A 71 -5.42 -10.80 9.23
N ALA A 72 -4.25 -10.15 9.21
CA ALA A 72 -4.05 -8.91 8.48
C ALA A 72 -4.22 -9.07 6.96
N ALA A 73 -3.74 -10.16 6.37
CA ALA A 73 -3.96 -10.48 4.97
C ALA A 73 -5.46 -10.67 4.66
N GLN A 74 -6.18 -11.39 5.51
CA GLN A 74 -7.62 -11.62 5.36
C GLN A 74 -8.41 -10.30 5.45
N PHE A 75 -8.05 -9.42 6.39
CA PHE A 75 -8.63 -8.08 6.51
C PHE A 75 -8.48 -7.26 5.22
N LEU A 76 -7.28 -7.24 4.63
CA LEU A 76 -7.00 -6.56 3.35
C LEU A 76 -7.83 -7.12 2.19
N VAL A 77 -7.99 -8.43 2.12
CA VAL A 77 -8.73 -9.09 1.03
C VAL A 77 -10.22 -8.76 1.10
N ILE A 78 -10.79 -8.83 2.30
CA ILE A 78 -12.21 -8.48 2.54
C ILE A 78 -12.46 -7.01 2.16
N ASN A 79 -11.59 -6.10 2.58
CA ASN A 79 -11.82 -4.67 2.38
C ASN A 79 -11.41 -4.17 0.99
N SER A 80 -10.44 -4.80 0.32
CA SER A 80 -10.11 -4.46 -1.07
C SER A 80 -11.18 -4.91 -2.07
N SER A 81 -11.97 -5.94 -1.74
CA SER A 81 -13.11 -6.39 -2.55
C SER A 81 -14.39 -5.61 -2.26
N GLN A 82 -14.58 -5.11 -1.03
CA GLN A 82 -15.73 -4.33 -0.59
C GLN A 82 -15.34 -2.84 -0.47
N LYS A 83 -15.58 -2.05 -1.52
CA LYS A 83 -15.17 -0.64 -1.81
C LYS A 83 -15.35 0.46 -0.71
N ALA A 84 -15.47 0.17 0.58
CA ALA A 84 -15.79 1.16 1.61
C ALA A 84 -14.59 1.90 2.22
N VAL A 85 -13.39 1.30 2.23
CA VAL A 85 -12.20 1.90 2.87
C VAL A 85 -11.07 2.01 1.85
N ASP A 86 -10.35 3.14 1.83
CA ASP A 86 -9.18 3.32 0.98
C ASP A 86 -8.15 2.21 1.25
N PRO A 87 -7.84 1.35 0.27
CA PRO A 87 -6.85 0.29 0.44
C PRO A 87 -5.51 0.81 0.95
N GLN A 88 -5.13 2.05 0.62
CA GLN A 88 -3.85 2.65 1.01
C GLN A 88 -3.77 2.89 2.51
N LEU A 89 -4.85 3.38 3.12
CA LEU A 89 -4.90 3.60 4.56
C LEU A 89 -4.73 2.27 5.32
N GLN A 90 -5.36 1.20 4.83
CA GLN A 90 -5.25 -0.13 5.41
C GLN A 90 -3.83 -0.67 5.31
N LEU A 91 -3.23 -0.58 4.12
CA LEU A 91 -1.86 -1.00 3.90
C LEU A 91 -0.89 -0.24 4.82
N ARG A 92 -1.12 1.06 5.05
CA ARG A 92 -0.28 1.89 5.93
C ARG A 92 -0.48 1.60 7.42
N VAL A 93 -1.71 1.30 7.86
CA VAL A 93 -1.97 0.83 9.24
C VAL A 93 -1.22 -0.45 9.52
N ILE A 94 -1.29 -1.41 8.59
CA ILE A 94 -0.61 -2.70 8.74
C ILE A 94 0.91 -2.55 8.70
N TYR A 95 1.43 -1.68 7.81
CA TYR A 95 2.86 -1.37 7.77
C TYR A 95 3.36 -0.84 9.13
N LYS A 96 2.57 0.00 9.81
CA LYS A 96 2.93 0.57 11.12
C LYS A 96 2.83 -0.43 12.27
N SER A 97 1.90 -1.39 12.20
CA SER A 97 1.67 -2.33 13.31
C SER A 97 2.77 -3.39 13.45
N ASP A 98 3.47 -3.74 12.37
CA ASP A 98 4.56 -4.72 12.41
C ASP A 98 5.61 -4.47 11.32
N THR A 99 6.55 -3.57 11.60
CA THR A 99 7.66 -3.28 10.67
C THR A 99 8.59 -4.48 10.45
N TYR A 100 8.62 -5.46 11.37
CA TYR A 100 9.50 -6.63 11.29
C TYR A 100 8.83 -7.81 10.54
N GLY A 101 7.50 -7.85 10.52
CA GLY A 101 6.68 -8.88 9.86
C GLY A 101 6.25 -8.56 8.43
N ILE A 102 6.59 -7.40 7.86
CA ILE A 102 6.17 -7.01 6.49
C ILE A 102 6.50 -8.08 5.44
N ASN A 103 7.66 -8.73 5.52
CA ASN A 103 8.01 -9.79 4.58
C ASN A 103 7.12 -11.04 4.74
N LYS A 104 6.73 -11.38 5.97
CA LYS A 104 5.80 -12.48 6.26
C LYS A 104 4.40 -12.13 5.76
N LEU A 105 3.92 -10.93 6.07
CA LEU A 105 2.65 -10.42 5.55
C LEU A 105 2.62 -10.39 4.03
N LEU A 106 3.67 -9.88 3.38
CA LEU A 106 3.82 -9.88 1.93
C LEU A 106 3.64 -11.29 1.37
N ASN A 107 4.23 -12.30 2.01
CA ASN A 107 4.08 -13.68 1.60
C ASN A 107 2.64 -14.19 1.79
N GLU A 108 1.96 -13.85 2.88
CA GLU A 108 0.55 -14.23 3.08
C GLU A 108 -0.39 -13.52 2.09
N VAL A 109 -0.21 -12.21 1.86
CA VAL A 109 -0.98 -11.44 0.88
C VAL A 109 -0.74 -11.95 -0.54
N LYS A 110 0.50 -12.32 -0.89
CA LYS A 110 0.80 -12.98 -2.18
C LYS A 110 0.04 -14.28 -2.38
N LYS A 111 -0.15 -15.08 -1.32
CA LYS A 111 -0.91 -16.35 -1.42
C LYS A 111 -2.38 -16.12 -1.73
N VAL A 112 -2.97 -15.05 -1.21
CA VAL A 112 -4.42 -14.80 -1.31
C VAL A 112 -4.79 -13.88 -2.48
N ILE A 113 -4.02 -12.80 -2.70
CA ILE A 113 -4.24 -11.81 -3.77
C ILE A 113 -2.91 -11.41 -4.45
N PRO A 114 -2.30 -12.29 -5.26
CA PRO A 114 -1.00 -12.05 -5.89
C PRO A 114 -0.92 -10.72 -6.67
N TRP A 115 -2.02 -10.34 -7.33
CA TRP A 115 -2.09 -9.13 -8.17
C TRP A 115 -2.05 -7.82 -7.38
N GLN A 116 -2.19 -7.84 -6.05
CA GLN A 116 -2.05 -6.65 -5.19
C GLN A 116 -0.76 -6.66 -4.36
N ALA A 117 -0.03 -7.77 -4.30
CA ALA A 117 1.18 -7.87 -3.48
C ALA A 117 2.25 -6.82 -3.84
N TRP A 118 2.31 -6.41 -5.11
CA TRP A 118 3.22 -5.37 -5.56
C TRP A 118 2.91 -4.00 -4.94
N LYS A 119 1.66 -3.73 -4.51
CA LYS A 119 1.30 -2.47 -3.85
C LYS A 119 1.90 -2.35 -2.44
N LEU A 120 2.02 -3.46 -1.71
CA LEU A 120 2.73 -3.47 -0.44
C LEU A 120 4.24 -3.20 -0.63
N LYS A 121 4.84 -3.79 -1.67
CA LYS A 121 6.24 -3.52 -2.05
C LYS A 121 6.42 -2.05 -2.42
N ALA A 122 5.51 -1.51 -3.25
CA ALA A 122 5.48 -0.11 -3.61
C ALA A 122 5.31 0.80 -2.38
N LEU A 123 4.47 0.42 -1.40
CA LEU A 123 4.27 1.19 -0.17
C LEU A 123 5.55 1.27 0.66
N LYS A 124 6.26 0.16 0.82
CA LYS A 124 7.57 0.16 1.50
C LYS A 124 8.56 1.11 0.83
N ILE A 125 8.67 1.06 -0.50
CA ILE A 125 9.54 1.95 -1.28
C ILE A 125 9.09 3.40 -1.14
N ALA A 126 7.79 3.69 -1.26
CA ALA A 126 7.24 5.03 -1.15
C ALA A 126 7.50 5.66 0.22
N ILE A 127 7.31 4.92 1.31
CA ILE A 127 7.62 5.38 2.67
C ILE A 127 9.12 5.66 2.82
N ALA A 128 9.99 4.81 2.26
CA ALA A 128 11.43 5.04 2.31
C ALA A 128 11.83 6.32 1.55
N LEU A 129 11.28 6.52 0.33
CA LEU A 129 11.54 7.71 -0.47
C LEU A 129 10.96 8.99 0.15
N GLU A 130 9.85 8.90 0.89
CA GLU A 130 9.24 10.03 1.60
C GLU A 130 10.04 10.48 2.82
N LYS A 131 10.66 9.52 3.54
CA LYS A 131 11.34 9.79 4.83
C LYS A 131 12.84 10.04 4.70
N GLU A 132 13.47 9.52 3.66
CA GLU A 132 14.91 9.63 3.46
C GLU A 132 15.26 11.07 3.04
N GLY A 133 16.00 11.82 3.88
CA GLY A 133 16.30 13.23 3.63
C GLY A 133 17.14 13.47 2.37
N SER A 134 17.90 12.46 1.92
CA SER A 134 18.63 12.51 0.65
C SER A 134 17.75 12.25 -0.59
N SER A 135 16.51 11.78 -0.38
CA SER A 135 15.55 11.51 -1.45
C SER A 135 14.97 12.81 -2.00
N PRO A 136 14.88 12.96 -3.33
CA PRO A 136 14.12 14.05 -3.95
C PRO A 136 12.64 14.08 -3.61
N TRP A 137 12.09 12.95 -3.15
CA TRP A 137 10.70 12.79 -2.72
C TRP A 137 10.49 13.08 -1.23
N TYR A 138 11.54 13.47 -0.50
CA TYR A 138 11.45 13.84 0.90
C TYR A 138 10.35 14.88 1.10
N ASP A 139 9.36 14.52 1.93
CA ASP A 139 8.23 15.38 2.28
C ASP A 139 7.33 15.85 1.11
N LEU A 140 7.44 15.26 -0.10
CA LEU A 140 6.62 15.64 -1.27
C LEU A 140 5.35 14.78 -1.47
N ILE A 141 5.21 13.72 -0.68
CA ILE A 141 4.11 12.75 -0.82
C ILE A 141 3.08 13.03 0.27
N LYS A 142 1.85 13.36 -0.15
CA LYS A 142 0.72 13.53 0.75
C LYS A 142 0.21 12.18 1.24
N ILE A 143 0.30 11.97 2.54
CA ILE A 143 -0.12 10.74 3.23
C ILE A 143 -1.65 10.79 3.48
N PRO A 144 -2.36 9.64 3.53
CA PRO A 144 -3.77 9.61 3.92
C PRO A 144 -4.01 10.29 5.27
N ASN A 145 -5.07 11.11 5.34
CA ASN A 145 -5.46 11.92 6.51
C ASN A 145 -4.43 12.96 6.98
N GLU A 146 -3.44 13.27 6.16
CA GLU A 146 -2.52 14.37 6.41
C GLU A 146 -3.17 15.71 6.04
N GLU A 147 -3.20 16.63 7.01
CA GLU A 147 -3.47 18.04 6.78
C GLU A 147 -2.20 18.69 6.25
N ILE A 148 -2.30 19.38 5.11
CA ILE A 148 -1.16 20.10 4.53
C ILE A 148 -1.14 21.48 5.18
N GLY A 149 -0.04 21.81 5.85
CA GLY A 149 0.16 23.12 6.47
C GLY A 149 0.16 24.25 5.45
N SER A 150 -0.12 25.48 5.90
CA SER A 150 -0.04 26.65 5.00
C SER A 150 1.39 26.84 4.47
N GLY A 151 1.58 26.70 3.17
CA GLY A 151 2.89 26.84 2.52
C GLY A 151 3.65 25.52 2.31
N GLU A 152 3.11 24.40 2.79
CA GLU A 152 3.62 23.07 2.45
C GLU A 152 3.15 22.65 1.05
N TRP A 153 4.07 22.05 0.29
CA TRP A 153 3.79 21.62 -1.07
C TRP A 153 4.00 20.11 -1.21
N LYS A 154 2.89 19.37 -1.13
CA LYS A 154 2.86 17.91 -1.33
C LYS A 154 2.08 17.57 -2.61
N PRO A 155 2.72 17.65 -3.79
CA PRO A 155 2.04 17.59 -5.09
C PRO A 155 1.43 16.22 -5.41
N LEU A 156 1.87 15.15 -4.73
CA LEU A 156 1.52 13.79 -5.07
C LEU A 156 0.85 13.06 -3.92
N ARG A 157 -0.35 12.52 -4.15
CA ARG A 157 -0.99 11.63 -3.17
C ARG A 157 -0.27 10.29 -3.14
N GLU A 158 -0.11 9.71 -1.95
CA GLU A 158 0.55 8.42 -1.75
C GLU A 158 0.06 7.36 -2.74
N GLY A 159 -1.25 7.18 -2.88
CA GLY A 159 -1.82 6.23 -3.84
C GLY A 159 -1.36 6.36 -5.28
N SER A 160 -1.37 7.60 -5.77
CA SER A 160 -0.89 7.89 -7.13
C SER A 160 0.61 7.58 -7.25
N PHE A 161 1.38 7.80 -6.20
CA PHE A 161 2.79 7.40 -6.18
C PHE A 161 2.96 5.88 -6.14
N LEU A 162 2.18 5.15 -5.34
CA LEU A 162 2.20 3.69 -5.32
C LEU A 162 1.93 3.12 -6.70
N ASP A 163 0.89 3.62 -7.38
CA ASP A 163 0.54 3.15 -8.72
C ASP A 163 1.64 3.45 -9.75
N SER A 164 2.37 4.57 -9.59
CA SER A 164 3.54 4.88 -10.45
C SER A 164 4.70 3.89 -10.29
N LEU A 165 4.82 3.23 -9.14
CA LEU A 165 5.89 2.27 -8.85
C LEU A 165 5.59 0.86 -9.38
N ARG A 166 4.47 0.65 -10.08
CA ARG A 166 4.09 -0.67 -10.60
C ARG A 166 5.19 -1.31 -11.45
N ALA A 167 5.81 -0.56 -12.37
CA ALA A 167 6.88 -1.06 -13.23
C ALA A 167 8.12 -1.50 -12.43
N VAL A 168 8.37 -0.88 -11.27
CA VAL A 168 9.50 -1.22 -10.39
C VAL A 168 9.23 -2.50 -9.58
N CYS A 169 7.95 -2.72 -9.23
CA CYS A 169 7.53 -3.76 -8.29
C CYS A 169 6.94 -5.02 -8.94
N SER A 170 6.38 -4.92 -10.14
CA SER A 170 5.71 -6.01 -10.86
C SER A 170 5.66 -5.69 -12.36
N GLY A 171 6.82 -5.71 -12.99
CA GLY A 171 6.99 -5.32 -14.39
C GLY A 171 7.69 -6.37 -15.25
N GLY A 172 8.03 -7.54 -14.70
CA GLY A 172 8.75 -8.61 -15.40
C GLY A 172 10.15 -8.21 -15.86
N ASN A 173 10.75 -7.20 -15.23
CA ASN A 173 12.05 -6.65 -15.62
C ASN A 173 13.14 -6.95 -14.57
N PRO A 174 14.44 -6.78 -14.90
CA PRO A 174 15.52 -7.10 -13.99
C PRO A 174 15.45 -6.39 -12.63
N ILE A 175 14.87 -5.19 -12.54
CA ILE A 175 14.68 -4.48 -11.27
C ILE A 175 13.72 -5.21 -10.35
N GLU A 176 12.71 -5.91 -10.87
CA GLU A 176 11.70 -6.58 -10.06
C GLU A 176 12.31 -7.49 -8.97
N TYR A 177 13.37 -8.21 -9.36
CA TYR A 177 14.07 -9.21 -8.55
C TYR A 177 15.14 -8.65 -7.62
N LEU A 178 15.43 -7.35 -7.70
CA LEU A 178 16.34 -6.73 -6.75
C LEU A 178 15.74 -6.72 -5.34
N ASP A 179 16.65 -6.78 -4.38
CA ASP A 179 16.35 -6.46 -2.99
C ASP A 179 15.80 -5.03 -2.86
N ASP A 180 14.89 -4.83 -1.91
CA ASP A 180 14.20 -3.57 -1.72
C ASP A 180 15.15 -2.41 -1.44
N ASP A 181 16.21 -2.63 -0.65
CA ASP A 181 17.15 -1.57 -0.29
C ASP A 181 17.95 -1.13 -1.53
N LYS A 182 18.31 -2.07 -2.40
CA LYS A 182 18.94 -1.77 -3.70
C LYS A 182 18.01 -0.98 -4.62
N LYS A 183 16.71 -1.32 -4.65
CA LYS A 183 15.72 -0.55 -5.42
C LYS A 183 15.60 0.87 -4.90
N ILE A 184 15.52 1.04 -3.59
CA ILE A 184 15.39 2.34 -2.93
C ILE A 184 16.61 3.19 -3.26
N MET A 185 17.83 2.67 -3.06
CA MET A 185 19.07 3.39 -3.38
C MET A 185 19.12 3.80 -4.86
N ALA A 186 18.82 2.87 -5.78
CA ALA A 186 18.84 3.16 -7.21
C ALA A 186 17.78 4.19 -7.63
N LEU A 187 16.57 4.13 -7.04
CA LEU A 187 15.52 5.12 -7.28
C LEU A 187 15.90 6.50 -6.74
N ILE A 188 16.55 6.57 -5.57
CA ILE A 188 17.04 7.84 -5.01
C ILE A 188 18.05 8.48 -5.96
N GLU A 189 19.04 7.73 -6.43
CA GLU A 189 20.04 8.25 -7.38
C GLU A 189 19.41 8.67 -8.71
N TYR A 190 18.47 7.87 -9.22
CA TYR A 190 17.72 8.20 -10.44
C TYR A 190 16.94 9.50 -10.31
N TRP A 191 16.17 9.66 -9.22
CA TRP A 191 15.42 10.87 -8.99
C TRP A 191 16.33 12.07 -8.68
N LYS A 192 17.53 11.86 -8.09
CA LYS A 192 18.51 12.94 -7.88
C LYS A 192 18.98 13.50 -9.21
N SER A 193 19.28 12.63 -10.19
CA SER A 193 19.58 13.04 -11.56
C SER A 193 18.42 13.82 -12.18
N ILE A 194 17.17 13.38 -12.01
CA ILE A 194 15.99 14.12 -12.50
C ILE A 194 15.90 15.51 -11.84
N LYS A 195 16.07 15.60 -10.51
CA LYS A 195 16.03 16.87 -9.77
C LYS A 195 17.15 17.82 -10.18
N LYS A 196 18.35 17.30 -10.48
CA LYS A 196 19.47 18.09 -11.04
C LYS A 196 19.11 18.71 -12.39
N ILE A 197 18.36 17.99 -13.22
CA ILE A 197 17.97 18.44 -14.57
C ILE A 197 16.82 19.45 -14.52
N TYR A 198 15.87 19.27 -13.60
CA TYR A 198 14.64 20.06 -13.45
C TYR A 198 14.44 20.59 -12.01
N PRO A 199 15.35 21.41 -11.47
CA PRO A 199 15.32 21.81 -10.05
C PRO A 199 14.06 22.58 -9.66
N GLU A 200 13.55 23.44 -10.55
CA GLU A 200 12.32 24.23 -10.33
C GLU A 200 11.09 23.36 -10.11
N ALA A 201 11.05 22.20 -10.74
CA ALA A 201 9.94 21.27 -10.59
C ALA A 201 9.92 20.56 -9.21
N PHE A 202 10.92 20.76 -8.35
CA PHE A 202 10.98 20.26 -6.97
C PHE A 202 10.96 21.38 -5.93
N ASN A 203 10.74 22.63 -6.35
CA ASN A 203 10.70 23.77 -5.46
C ASN A 203 9.26 24.04 -4.99
N ASN A 204 9.05 24.35 -3.70
CA ASN A 204 7.72 24.59 -3.15
C ASN A 204 6.96 25.76 -3.81
N LYS A 205 7.66 26.73 -4.39
CA LYS A 205 7.06 27.91 -5.02
C LYS A 205 6.81 27.70 -6.52
N THR A 206 7.80 27.21 -7.24
CA THR A 206 7.75 27.09 -8.71
C THR A 206 7.25 25.72 -9.17
N GLY A 207 7.31 24.70 -8.31
CA GLY A 207 6.95 23.33 -8.64
C GLY A 207 5.47 23.14 -9.01
N ILE A 208 4.59 24.04 -8.57
CA ILE A 208 3.16 24.03 -8.94
C ILE A 208 2.95 24.17 -10.46
N ASP A 209 3.86 24.83 -11.16
CA ASP A 209 3.79 25.07 -12.61
C ASP A 209 4.24 23.84 -13.43
N TYR A 210 4.78 22.82 -12.77
CA TYR A 210 5.29 21.61 -13.42
C TYR A 210 4.39 20.41 -13.15
N LEU A 211 4.44 19.43 -14.06
CA LEU A 211 3.77 18.14 -13.91
C LEU A 211 4.71 17.03 -13.38
N LEU A 212 6.01 17.32 -13.27
CA LEU A 212 7.06 16.34 -13.02
C LEU A 212 6.87 15.57 -11.70
N THR A 213 6.56 16.28 -10.62
CA THR A 213 6.32 15.72 -9.29
C THR A 213 4.85 15.37 -9.04
N LYS A 214 3.97 15.61 -10.02
CA LYS A 214 2.56 15.19 -10.00
C LYS A 214 2.44 13.77 -10.57
N GLY A 215 1.24 13.18 -10.47
CA GLY A 215 1.03 11.76 -10.79
C GLY A 215 1.47 11.34 -12.20
N ILE A 216 1.31 12.22 -13.19
CA ILE A 216 1.73 11.97 -14.57
C ILE A 216 3.26 11.90 -14.68
N GLY A 217 3.97 12.91 -14.17
CA GLY A 217 5.43 12.96 -14.23
C GLY A 217 6.06 11.81 -13.45
N ALA A 218 5.61 11.58 -12.21
CA ALA A 218 6.03 10.43 -11.41
C ALA A 218 5.80 9.11 -12.14
N GLY A 219 4.63 8.95 -12.77
CA GLY A 219 4.27 7.79 -13.59
C GLY A 219 5.23 7.54 -14.75
N VAL A 220 5.52 8.57 -15.54
CA VAL A 220 6.42 8.46 -16.71
C VAL A 220 7.83 8.04 -16.29
N PHE A 221 8.43 8.76 -15.32
CA PHE A 221 9.81 8.50 -14.92
C PHE A 221 9.96 7.17 -14.17
N ASN A 222 9.02 6.81 -13.29
CA ASN A 222 9.06 5.50 -12.62
C ASN A 222 8.81 4.33 -13.59
N THR A 223 8.02 4.54 -14.65
CA THR A 223 7.84 3.52 -15.71
C THR A 223 9.10 3.36 -16.55
N PHE A 224 9.85 4.44 -16.78
CA PHE A 224 11.08 4.41 -17.56
C PHE A 224 12.29 3.90 -16.76
N PHE A 225 12.27 4.05 -15.43
CA PHE A 225 13.36 3.65 -14.54
C PHE A 225 13.93 2.23 -14.78
N PRO A 226 13.11 1.17 -14.95
CA PRO A 226 13.62 -0.15 -15.33
C PRO A 226 14.59 -0.17 -16.49
N ASN A 227 14.28 0.56 -17.57
CA ASN A 227 15.13 0.62 -18.76
C ASN A 227 16.41 1.42 -18.49
N ALA A 228 16.30 2.56 -17.81
CA ALA A 228 17.44 3.38 -17.45
C ALA A 228 18.45 2.60 -16.58
N TYR A 229 17.94 1.83 -15.62
CA TYR A 229 18.77 0.99 -14.77
C TYR A 229 19.40 -0.19 -15.52
N THR A 230 18.68 -0.81 -16.46
CA THR A 230 19.26 -1.86 -17.30
C THR A 230 20.43 -1.34 -18.12
N LEU A 231 20.33 -0.13 -18.67
CA LEU A 231 21.45 0.51 -19.38
C LEU A 231 22.65 0.72 -18.45
N LEU A 232 22.39 1.21 -17.23
CA LEU A 232 23.44 1.40 -16.21
C LEU A 232 24.12 0.08 -15.85
N LEU A 233 23.36 -0.98 -15.59
CA LEU A 233 23.90 -2.30 -15.28
C LEU A 233 24.70 -2.91 -16.44
N SER A 234 24.28 -2.67 -17.68
CA SER A 234 25.00 -3.16 -18.87
C SER A 234 26.31 -2.41 -19.14
N GLY A 235 26.60 -1.32 -18.42
CA GLY A 235 27.76 -0.47 -18.65
C GLY A 235 27.68 0.40 -19.90
N VAL A 236 26.51 0.43 -20.57
CA VAL A 236 26.26 1.31 -21.74
C VAL A 236 26.29 2.78 -21.31
N VAL A 237 25.85 3.06 -20.09
CA VAL A 237 25.92 4.38 -19.46
C VAL A 237 26.62 4.29 -18.12
N LYS A 238 27.30 5.37 -17.71
CA LYS A 238 28.04 5.44 -16.44
C LYS A 238 27.17 5.86 -15.26
N ASP A 239 26.14 6.64 -15.54
CA ASP A 239 25.21 7.17 -14.55
C ASP A 239 23.84 7.43 -15.22
N PHE A 240 22.86 7.87 -14.43
CA PHE A 240 21.54 8.21 -14.96
C PHE A 240 21.50 9.53 -15.72
N ASP A 241 22.49 10.42 -15.54
CA ASP A 241 22.55 11.69 -16.26
C ASP A 241 22.74 11.44 -17.76
N GLU A 242 23.59 10.47 -18.14
CA GLU A 242 23.80 10.06 -19.53
C GLU A 242 22.51 9.55 -20.21
N VAL A 243 21.56 8.98 -19.45
CA VAL A 243 20.25 8.56 -19.96
C VAL A 243 19.27 9.72 -20.03
N LEU A 244 19.25 10.59 -19.02
CA LEU A 244 18.19 11.58 -18.81
C LEU A 244 18.45 12.93 -19.51
N ILE A 245 19.71 13.34 -19.67
CA ILE A 245 20.07 14.61 -20.34
C ILE A 245 19.61 14.62 -21.82
N PRO A 246 19.78 13.56 -22.62
CA PRO A 246 19.27 13.53 -23.99
C PRO A 246 17.76 13.74 -24.08
N ILE A 247 17.00 13.20 -23.12
CA ILE A 247 15.54 13.31 -23.07
C ILE A 247 15.11 14.77 -22.88
N LYS A 248 15.86 15.56 -22.12
CA LYS A 248 15.60 17.02 -21.97
C LYS A 248 15.57 17.76 -23.30
N LYS A 249 16.45 17.40 -24.25
CA LYS A 249 16.61 18.10 -25.53
C LYS A 249 15.50 17.82 -26.54
N VAL A 250 14.63 16.85 -26.28
CA VAL A 250 13.54 16.44 -27.19
C VAL A 250 12.21 17.10 -26.82
N PHE A 251 12.08 17.62 -25.59
CA PHE A 251 10.83 18.17 -25.04
C PHE A 251 10.89 19.67 -24.69
N LEU A 252 11.93 20.37 -25.18
CA LEU A 252 12.05 21.84 -25.23
C LEU A 252 12.31 22.25 -26.68
#